data_AF-A0A3C0J381-F1
#
_entry.id   AF-A0A3C0J381-F1
#
_cell.length_a   1.000
_cell.length_b   1.000
_cell.length_c   1.000
_cell.angle_alpha   90.00
_cell.angle_beta   90.00
_cell.angle_gamma   90.00
#
_symmetry.space_group_name_H-M   'P 1'
#
loop_
_entity.id
_entity.type
_entity.pdbx_description
1 polymer ?
#
loop_
_entity_poly.entity_id
_entity_poly.type
_entity_poly.pdbx_seq_one_letter_code
_entity_poly.pdbx_strand_id
1 'polypeptide(L)'
;MHVSIDGANLSIADVVAVARGGAPVSLDPDARRRIDQASAYVDTLLGRERPVYGVTTGFGRFADVVISPEDSATLQRNLLLSHASGVGELLPDEVVRAILLLRANALACGYSGARGEVVDTLIAMLNQGVHPEVPSQGSVGSSGDLAPLAHTMLVVIGEGTARYRGDTLTGAEAMARAGIPVVALRAKEGLALINGTQVMTAIGSLAVYDVSVLARTADIAAAMTTEALRGTASAFDPRVHAARPHPGQAASARNMLRLMEGSAIRESHRDCSKVQDAYSLRCAPQVHGAARDAMEYARQVVEREMNSATDNPLIFPEDGDVISGGNFHGEPVAMAMDFLGIAASELASISERRTERMVNPQLSGLPPFLTEHGGLNSGMMIAQYTAAALVSENKILASPAVVDSIPTSGNQEDHVSMGTIAARKARQIRANAANVLAIEIMCAAQGVDFLAPLEPGAGIAAVHRAVRAKVAHLDHDRVLATDIVRISELVQDETLLRAAEQAVGSLE
;
A
#
# COMPACT_ATOMS: atom_id res chain seq x y z
N MET A 1 9.78 -18.98 -0.69
CA MET A 1 10.00 -18.07 0.46
C MET A 1 9.03 -18.49 1.56
N HIS A 2 9.47 -18.53 2.82
CA HIS A 2 8.65 -18.90 3.98
C HIS A 2 8.79 -17.77 5.01
N VAL A 3 7.70 -17.35 5.64
CA VAL A 3 7.69 -16.24 6.61
C VAL A 3 7.37 -16.79 8.00
N SER A 4 8.23 -16.53 8.98
CA SER A 4 7.96 -16.86 10.39
C SER A 4 7.55 -15.58 11.11
N ILE A 5 6.36 -15.55 11.72
CA ILE A 5 5.90 -14.41 12.52
C ILE A 5 6.33 -14.58 13.98
N ASP A 6 6.85 -13.50 14.56
CA ASP A 6 7.37 -13.46 15.92
C ASP A 6 6.88 -12.24 16.71
N GLY A 7 6.03 -11.40 16.11
CA GLY A 7 5.53 -10.17 16.70
C GLY A 7 6.52 -9.00 16.70
N ALA A 8 7.67 -9.10 16.04
CA ALA A 8 8.73 -8.08 16.15
C ALA A 8 9.47 -7.76 14.84
N ASN A 9 9.63 -8.73 13.93
CA ASN A 9 10.57 -8.61 12.80
C ASN A 9 9.92 -8.76 11.41
N LEU A 10 8.61 -8.58 11.31
CA LEU A 10 7.93 -8.62 10.02
C LEU A 10 8.29 -7.38 9.19
N SER A 11 8.64 -7.57 7.91
CA SER A 11 8.90 -6.48 6.98
C SER A 11 7.75 -6.29 5.97
N ILE A 12 7.70 -5.13 5.30
CA ILE A 12 6.77 -4.91 4.18
C ILE A 12 7.01 -5.94 3.04
N ALA A 13 8.26 -6.35 2.82
CA ALA A 13 8.59 -7.36 1.82
C ALA A 13 7.96 -8.72 2.17
N ASP A 14 7.95 -9.10 3.45
CA ASP A 14 7.29 -10.32 3.91
C ASP A 14 5.76 -10.22 3.74
N VAL A 15 5.18 -9.06 4.07
CA VAL A 15 3.75 -8.80 3.84
C VAL A 15 3.40 -8.99 2.37
N VAL A 16 4.19 -8.44 1.45
CA VAL A 16 3.98 -8.59 0.00
C VAL A 16 4.16 -10.04 -0.46
N ALA A 17 5.20 -10.72 0.03
CA ALA A 17 5.46 -12.13 -0.29
C ALA A 17 4.31 -13.04 0.13
N VAL A 18 3.67 -12.76 1.27
CA VAL A 18 2.50 -13.52 1.73
C VAL A 18 1.23 -13.08 0.99
N ALA A 19 0.94 -11.78 0.96
CA ALA A 19 -0.29 -11.22 0.42
C ALA A 19 -0.46 -11.49 -1.08
N ARG A 20 0.61 -11.32 -1.87
CA ARG A 20 0.60 -11.47 -3.33
C ARG A 20 1.28 -12.76 -3.80
N GLY A 21 2.35 -13.15 -3.14
CA GLY A 21 3.17 -14.31 -3.53
C GLY A 21 2.72 -15.65 -2.95
N GLY A 22 1.78 -15.65 -1.99
CA GLY A 22 1.31 -16.88 -1.38
C GLY A 22 2.34 -17.57 -0.49
N ALA A 23 3.35 -16.85 0.01
CA ALA A 23 4.37 -17.42 0.89
C ALA A 23 3.72 -18.04 2.15
N PRO A 24 4.06 -19.30 2.50
CA PRO A 24 3.57 -19.93 3.72
C PRO A 24 4.07 -19.22 4.99
N VAL A 25 3.22 -19.25 6.02
CA VAL A 25 3.46 -18.61 7.30
C VAL A 25 3.53 -19.65 8.44
N SER A 26 4.44 -19.45 9.39
CA SER A 26 4.50 -20.20 10.66
C SER A 26 4.62 -19.26 11.86
N LEU A 27 4.26 -19.73 13.05
CA LEU A 27 4.48 -19.03 14.30
C LEU A 27 5.83 -19.42 14.90
N ASP A 28 6.62 -18.44 15.33
CA ASP A 28 7.87 -18.68 16.05
C ASP A 28 7.63 -19.35 17.43
N PRO A 29 8.43 -20.35 17.84
CA PRO A 29 8.27 -21.02 19.12
C PRO A 29 8.35 -20.09 20.34
N ASP A 30 9.12 -19.00 20.26
CA ASP A 30 9.27 -18.05 21.36
C ASP A 30 8.04 -17.15 21.46
N ALA A 31 7.47 -16.76 20.32
CA ALA A 31 6.18 -16.08 20.27
C ALA A 31 5.06 -16.95 20.84
N ARG A 32 5.05 -18.26 20.51
CA ARG A 32 4.10 -19.22 21.09
C ARG A 32 4.17 -19.23 22.61
N ARG A 33 5.37 -19.26 23.19
CA ARG A 33 5.53 -19.23 24.66
C ARG A 33 4.97 -17.95 25.27
N ARG A 34 5.20 -16.77 24.67
CA ARG A 34 4.62 -15.51 25.17
C ARG A 34 3.10 -15.48 25.07
N ILE A 35 2.53 -15.96 23.97
CA ILE A 35 1.07 -16.08 23.80
C ILE A 35 0.49 -16.97 24.90
N ASP A 36 1.05 -18.16 25.09
CA ASP A 36 0.55 -19.13 26.07
C ASP A 36 0.67 -18.60 27.51
N GLN A 37 1.74 -17.87 27.83
CA GLN A 37 1.91 -17.19 29.13
C GLN A 37 0.83 -16.12 29.37
N ALA A 38 0.56 -15.27 28.38
CA ALA A 38 -0.46 -14.24 28.50
C ALA A 38 -1.87 -14.81 28.58
N SER A 39 -2.18 -15.84 27.80
CA SER A 39 -3.46 -16.54 27.86
C SER A 39 -3.68 -17.21 29.22
N ALA A 40 -2.67 -17.91 29.75
CA ALA A 40 -2.74 -18.51 31.08
C ALA A 40 -2.95 -17.46 32.17
N TYR A 41 -2.36 -16.27 32.03
CA TYR A 41 -2.58 -15.19 32.97
C TYR A 41 -4.02 -14.68 32.97
N VAL A 42 -4.65 -14.55 31.78
CA VAL A 42 -6.07 -14.18 31.66
C VAL A 42 -6.97 -15.18 32.40
N ASP A 43 -6.69 -16.49 32.30
CA ASP A 43 -7.45 -17.51 33.04
C ASP A 43 -7.39 -17.29 34.56
N THR A 44 -6.25 -16.81 35.10
CA THR A 44 -6.14 -16.48 36.54
C THR A 44 -6.98 -15.27 36.97
N LEU A 45 -7.32 -14.38 36.04
CA LEU A 45 -8.11 -13.17 36.31
C LEU A 45 -9.60 -13.46 36.44
N LEU A 46 -10.11 -14.47 35.73
CA LEU A 46 -11.52 -14.87 35.76
C LEU A 46 -11.99 -15.34 37.15
N GLY A 47 -11.05 -15.74 38.02
CA GLY A 47 -11.34 -16.11 39.41
C GLY A 47 -11.20 -14.98 40.44
N ARG A 48 -10.83 -13.75 40.02
CA ARG A 48 -10.61 -12.61 40.93
C ARG A 48 -11.83 -11.69 40.98
N GLU A 49 -12.07 -11.04 42.12
CA GLU A 49 -13.19 -10.10 42.31
C GLU A 49 -13.02 -8.75 41.57
N ARG A 50 -11.83 -8.45 41.04
CA ARG A 50 -11.56 -7.15 40.38
C ARG A 50 -12.04 -7.14 38.93
N PRO A 51 -12.86 -6.16 38.49
CA PRO A 51 -13.26 -6.00 37.10
C PRO A 51 -12.06 -5.72 36.18
N VAL A 52 -12.07 -6.31 34.98
CA VAL A 52 -11.05 -6.13 33.94
C VAL A 52 -11.76 -5.91 32.60
N TYR A 53 -11.45 -4.79 31.94
CA TYR A 53 -12.09 -4.35 30.68
C TYR A 53 -12.04 -5.43 29.59
N GLY A 54 -13.19 -5.78 29.03
CA GLY A 54 -13.34 -6.78 27.96
C GLY A 54 -13.05 -8.23 28.36
N VAL A 55 -12.69 -8.48 29.62
CA VAL A 55 -12.52 -9.81 30.22
C VAL A 55 -13.71 -10.16 31.10
N THR A 56 -14.02 -9.30 32.09
CA THR A 56 -15.15 -9.45 33.03
C THR A 56 -16.14 -8.28 32.94
N THR A 57 -15.96 -7.35 32.00
CA THR A 57 -16.90 -6.25 31.74
C THR A 57 -17.26 -6.11 30.26
N GLY A 58 -18.26 -5.29 29.95
CA GLY A 58 -18.67 -4.93 28.59
C GLY A 58 -17.69 -4.01 27.85
N PHE A 59 -18.10 -3.54 26.67
CA PHE A 59 -17.25 -2.74 25.74
C PHE A 59 -17.76 -1.31 25.54
N GLY A 60 -16.86 -0.41 25.15
CA GLY A 60 -17.17 1.00 24.88
C GLY A 60 -17.95 1.66 26.03
N ARG A 61 -19.16 2.20 25.74
CA ARG A 61 -20.03 2.81 26.75
C ARG A 61 -20.45 1.86 27.88
N PHE A 62 -20.38 0.55 27.66
CA PHE A 62 -20.74 -0.48 28.64
C PHE A 62 -19.54 -1.02 29.44
N ALA A 63 -18.39 -0.31 29.44
CA ALA A 63 -17.18 -0.72 30.16
C ALA A 63 -17.39 -0.94 31.67
N ASP A 64 -18.39 -0.30 32.28
CA ASP A 64 -18.74 -0.39 33.71
C ASP A 64 -19.73 -1.52 34.04
N VAL A 65 -20.19 -2.29 33.04
CA VAL A 65 -21.15 -3.39 33.23
C VAL A 65 -20.39 -4.70 33.45
N VAL A 66 -20.55 -5.30 34.64
CA VAL A 66 -19.94 -6.60 35.00
C VAL A 66 -20.67 -7.74 34.29
N ILE A 67 -19.90 -8.69 33.76
CA ILE A 67 -20.40 -9.85 33.00
C ILE A 67 -20.10 -11.14 33.77
N SER A 68 -21.06 -12.06 33.80
CA SER A 68 -20.89 -13.36 34.44
C SER A 68 -19.87 -14.24 33.69
N PRO A 69 -19.20 -15.19 34.36
CA PRO A 69 -18.36 -16.17 33.67
C PRO A 69 -19.13 -17.00 32.63
N GLU A 70 -20.40 -17.32 32.87
CA GLU A 70 -21.23 -18.10 31.94
C GLU A 70 -21.53 -17.33 30.64
N ASP A 71 -21.67 -16.01 30.72
CA ASP A 71 -21.97 -15.16 29.57
C ASP A 71 -20.72 -14.75 28.77
N SER A 72 -19.51 -15.03 29.27
CA SER A 72 -18.26 -14.55 28.68
C SER A 72 -18.07 -14.99 27.23
N ALA A 73 -18.30 -16.27 26.90
CA ALA A 73 -18.19 -16.75 25.52
C ALA A 73 -19.22 -16.10 24.58
N THR A 74 -20.46 -15.95 25.06
CA THR A 74 -21.54 -15.29 24.33
C THR A 74 -21.23 -13.82 24.07
N LEU A 75 -20.64 -13.13 25.06
CA LEU A 75 -20.22 -11.74 24.93
C LEU A 75 -19.23 -11.56 23.77
N GLN A 76 -18.20 -12.41 23.68
CA GLN A 76 -17.17 -12.31 22.64
C GLN A 76 -17.75 -12.61 21.25
N ARG A 77 -18.64 -13.61 21.13
CA ARG A 77 -19.35 -13.88 19.87
C ARG A 77 -20.24 -12.71 19.46
N ASN A 78 -21.03 -12.16 20.39
CA ASN A 78 -21.92 -11.04 20.13
C ASN A 78 -21.16 -9.77 19.75
N LEU A 79 -19.95 -9.57 20.29
CA LEU A 79 -19.06 -8.48 19.88
C LEU A 79 -18.76 -8.56 18.38
N LEU A 80 -18.28 -9.71 17.89
CA LEU A 80 -17.98 -9.88 16.46
C LEU A 80 -19.22 -9.64 15.58
N LEU A 81 -20.37 -10.20 15.96
CA LEU A 81 -21.60 -10.07 15.17
C LEU A 81 -22.11 -8.62 15.09
N SER A 82 -22.14 -7.93 16.22
CA SER A 82 -22.62 -6.54 16.27
C SER A 82 -21.67 -5.57 15.59
N HIS A 83 -20.36 -5.84 15.66
CA HIS A 83 -19.34 -4.96 15.11
C HIS A 83 -19.11 -5.19 13.61
N ALA A 84 -19.53 -6.33 13.04
CA ALA A 84 -19.53 -6.60 11.61
C ALA A 84 -20.59 -5.78 10.84
N SER A 85 -20.50 -4.45 10.99
CA SER A 85 -21.41 -3.44 10.43
C SER A 85 -20.75 -2.64 9.29
N GLY A 86 -19.65 -3.15 8.73
CA GLY A 86 -18.97 -2.54 7.58
C GLY A 86 -19.80 -2.59 6.28
N VAL A 87 -19.55 -1.64 5.38
CA VAL A 87 -20.24 -1.50 4.08
C VAL A 87 -19.26 -1.15 2.95
N GLY A 88 -19.78 -0.97 1.73
CA GLY A 88 -19.00 -0.57 0.55
C GLY A 88 -18.42 -1.77 -0.20
N GLU A 89 -17.53 -1.48 -1.16
CA GLU A 89 -16.85 -2.51 -1.95
C GLU A 89 -16.00 -3.41 -1.06
N LEU A 90 -15.91 -4.69 -1.44
CA LEU A 90 -15.09 -5.67 -0.74
C LEU A 90 -13.61 -5.38 -0.95
N LEU A 91 -12.82 -5.55 0.12
CA LEU A 91 -11.37 -5.48 0.05
C LEU A 91 -10.84 -6.62 -0.84
N PRO A 92 -9.83 -6.36 -1.70
CA PRO A 92 -9.20 -7.41 -2.50
C PRO A 92 -8.55 -8.49 -1.64
N ASP A 93 -8.51 -9.72 -2.14
CA ASP A 93 -7.91 -10.88 -1.45
C ASP A 93 -6.50 -10.59 -0.92
N GLU A 94 -5.64 -9.88 -1.66
CA GLU A 94 -4.30 -9.52 -1.18
C GLU A 94 -4.34 -8.66 0.11
N VAL A 95 -5.31 -7.76 0.24
CA VAL A 95 -5.48 -6.94 1.44
C VAL A 95 -5.99 -7.82 2.59
N VAL A 96 -6.96 -8.69 2.33
CA VAL A 96 -7.49 -9.63 3.32
C VAL A 96 -6.40 -10.57 3.86
N ARG A 97 -5.54 -11.08 2.97
CA ARG A 97 -4.37 -11.89 3.33
C ARG A 97 -3.39 -11.10 4.22
N ALA A 98 -3.12 -9.84 3.88
CA ALA A 98 -2.31 -8.97 4.73
C ALA A 98 -2.97 -8.71 6.09
N ILE A 99 -4.29 -8.50 6.17
CA ILE A 99 -5.02 -8.34 7.44
C ILE A 99 -4.84 -9.57 8.34
N LEU A 100 -5.03 -10.78 7.79
CA LEU A 100 -4.86 -12.03 8.54
C LEU A 100 -3.42 -12.18 9.07
N LEU A 101 -2.42 -11.91 8.22
CA LEU A 101 -1.01 -11.95 8.61
C LEU A 101 -0.71 -10.96 9.74
N LEU A 102 -1.10 -9.69 9.57
CA LEU A 102 -0.80 -8.65 10.54
C LEU A 102 -1.54 -8.86 11.86
N ARG A 103 -2.75 -9.42 11.84
CA ARG A 103 -3.45 -9.76 13.07
C ARG A 103 -2.79 -10.92 13.80
N ALA A 104 -2.38 -11.95 13.08
CA ALA A 104 -1.61 -13.04 13.67
C ALA A 104 -0.30 -12.52 14.29
N ASN A 105 0.43 -11.62 13.61
CA ASN A 105 1.67 -11.03 14.12
C ASN A 105 1.44 -10.16 15.36
N ALA A 106 0.38 -9.34 15.38
CA ALA A 106 0.04 -8.52 16.54
C ALA A 106 -0.30 -9.38 17.79
N LEU A 107 -0.96 -10.52 17.60
CA LEU A 107 -1.20 -11.48 18.69
C LEU A 107 0.12 -12.18 19.11
N ALA A 108 1.03 -12.44 18.17
CA ALA A 108 2.36 -13.02 18.42
C ALA A 108 3.29 -12.13 19.26
N CYS A 109 2.98 -10.84 19.40
CA CYS A 109 3.62 -9.98 20.39
C CYS A 109 3.48 -10.54 21.82
N GLY A 110 2.36 -11.24 22.10
CA GLY A 110 2.13 -11.91 23.38
C GLY A 110 1.52 -11.03 24.48
N TYR A 111 0.98 -9.85 24.15
CA TYR A 111 0.35 -8.95 25.12
C TYR A 111 -1.19 -8.96 25.05
N SER A 112 -1.78 -9.77 24.17
CA SER A 112 -3.24 -9.79 23.92
C SER A 112 -4.02 -10.78 24.78
N GLY A 113 -3.39 -11.81 25.34
CA GLY A 113 -4.07 -12.82 26.16
C GLY A 113 -5.01 -13.78 25.40
N ALA A 114 -4.99 -13.80 24.07
CA ALA A 114 -5.68 -14.80 23.27
C ALA A 114 -4.93 -16.13 23.26
N ARG A 115 -5.62 -17.26 23.05
CA ARG A 115 -4.96 -18.58 22.96
C ARG A 115 -4.14 -18.72 21.69
N GLY A 116 -3.09 -19.56 21.75
CA GLY A 116 -2.32 -19.97 20.58
C GLY A 116 -3.17 -20.56 19.44
N GLU A 117 -4.24 -21.28 19.78
CA GLU A 117 -5.21 -21.85 18.82
C GLU A 117 -5.84 -20.79 17.90
N VAL A 118 -6.07 -19.57 18.41
CA VAL A 118 -6.60 -18.46 17.62
C VAL A 118 -5.58 -18.03 16.56
N VAL A 119 -4.32 -17.90 16.96
CA VAL A 119 -3.21 -17.54 16.06
C VAL A 119 -2.98 -18.64 15.01
N ASP A 120 -3.00 -19.91 15.45
CA ASP A 120 -2.86 -21.08 14.57
C ASP A 120 -3.98 -21.10 13.52
N THR A 121 -5.21 -20.75 13.90
CA THR A 121 -6.35 -20.65 12.98
C THR A 121 -6.17 -19.56 11.93
N LEU A 122 -5.71 -18.36 12.33
CA LEU A 122 -5.45 -17.27 11.37
C LEU A 122 -4.37 -17.66 10.36
N ILE A 123 -3.29 -18.30 10.83
CA ILE A 123 -2.22 -18.82 9.97
C ILE A 123 -2.76 -19.91 9.04
N ALA A 124 -3.60 -20.82 9.54
CA ALA A 124 -4.21 -21.86 8.73
C ALA A 124 -5.11 -21.28 7.64
N MET A 125 -5.95 -20.29 7.94
CA MET A 125 -6.79 -19.60 6.95
C MET A 125 -5.94 -18.99 5.85
N LEU A 126 -4.85 -18.30 6.22
CA LEU A 126 -3.93 -17.65 5.29
C LEU A 126 -3.21 -18.66 4.38
N ASN A 127 -2.71 -19.76 4.96
CA ASN A 127 -1.97 -20.81 4.25
C ASN A 127 -2.88 -21.68 3.36
N GLN A 128 -4.12 -21.94 3.77
CA GLN A 128 -5.08 -22.73 2.98
C GLN A 128 -5.88 -21.88 2.00
N GLY A 129 -5.79 -20.55 2.07
CA GLY A 129 -6.46 -19.64 1.14
C GLY A 129 -7.94 -19.44 1.43
N VAL A 130 -8.33 -19.40 2.71
CA VAL A 130 -9.67 -18.96 3.16
C VAL A 130 -9.62 -17.45 3.35
N HIS A 131 -10.26 -16.70 2.47
CA HIS A 131 -10.24 -15.24 2.48
C HIS A 131 -11.63 -14.69 2.85
N PRO A 132 -11.83 -14.13 4.06
CA PRO A 132 -13.09 -13.48 4.43
C PRO A 132 -13.51 -12.39 3.43
N GLU A 133 -14.82 -12.24 3.17
CA GLU A 133 -15.35 -11.11 2.42
C GLU A 133 -15.48 -9.90 3.35
N VAL A 134 -14.62 -8.89 3.16
CA VAL A 134 -14.50 -7.75 4.08
C VAL A 134 -14.92 -6.46 3.39
N PRO A 135 -16.02 -5.81 3.80
CA PRO A 135 -16.39 -4.48 3.31
C PRO A 135 -15.34 -3.42 3.68
N SER A 136 -15.02 -2.51 2.76
CA SER A 136 -13.93 -1.55 2.92
C SER A 136 -14.25 -0.31 3.77
N GLN A 137 -15.51 -0.08 4.16
CA GLN A 137 -15.96 1.09 4.91
C GLN A 137 -16.53 0.73 6.28
N GLY A 138 -16.36 1.62 7.26
CA GLY A 138 -16.96 1.49 8.60
C GLY A 138 -15.98 1.70 9.76
N SER A 139 -14.66 1.65 9.52
CA SER A 139 -13.65 1.96 10.55
C SER A 139 -13.45 3.48 10.68
N VAL A 140 -13.35 3.95 11.93
CA VAL A 140 -12.88 5.30 12.30
C VAL A 140 -11.44 5.30 12.83
N GLY A 141 -10.81 4.13 12.98
CA GLY A 141 -9.38 3.98 13.32
C GLY A 141 -8.99 4.39 14.75
N SER A 142 -9.88 4.24 15.73
CA SER A 142 -9.68 4.75 17.10
C SER A 142 -9.91 3.76 18.22
N SER A 143 -10.61 2.65 17.98
CA SER A 143 -10.71 1.48 18.87
C SER A 143 -10.24 0.23 18.10
N GLY A 144 -9.31 0.47 17.17
CA GLY A 144 -8.98 -0.42 16.08
C GLY A 144 -9.89 -0.27 14.86
N ASP A 145 -9.60 -1.08 13.85
CA ASP A 145 -10.36 -1.21 12.62
C ASP A 145 -11.59 -2.12 12.80
N LEU A 146 -12.39 -1.81 13.81
CA LEU A 146 -13.42 -2.67 14.39
C LEU A 146 -14.32 -3.33 13.34
N ALA A 147 -14.98 -2.53 12.49
CA ALA A 147 -15.95 -3.06 11.54
C ALA A 147 -15.36 -4.02 10.50
N PRO A 148 -14.31 -3.64 9.74
CA PRO A 148 -13.68 -4.55 8.79
C PRO A 148 -12.96 -5.73 9.48
N LEU A 149 -12.38 -5.55 10.67
CA LEU A 149 -11.82 -6.67 11.42
C LEU A 149 -12.90 -7.63 11.89
N ALA A 150 -14.03 -7.15 12.39
CA ALA A 150 -15.14 -8.02 12.79
C ALA A 150 -15.62 -8.89 11.62
N HIS A 151 -15.82 -8.31 10.44
CA HIS A 151 -16.13 -9.08 9.21
C HIS A 151 -15.07 -10.14 8.90
N THR A 152 -13.79 -9.81 9.06
CA THR A 152 -12.68 -10.75 8.86
C THR A 152 -12.76 -11.92 9.85
N MET A 153 -13.07 -11.62 11.13
CA MET A 153 -12.99 -12.57 12.23
C MET A 153 -14.27 -13.38 12.44
N LEU A 154 -15.39 -13.03 11.79
CA LEU A 154 -16.60 -13.87 11.77
C LEU A 154 -16.29 -15.28 11.24
N VAL A 155 -15.44 -15.38 10.22
CA VAL A 155 -15.09 -16.68 9.61
C VAL A 155 -14.34 -17.60 10.59
N VAL A 156 -13.57 -17.03 11.52
CA VAL A 156 -12.85 -17.78 12.57
C VAL A 156 -13.83 -18.57 13.45
N ILE A 157 -15.04 -18.05 13.67
CA ILE A 157 -16.10 -18.68 14.46
C ILE A 157 -17.15 -19.41 13.60
N GLY A 158 -16.92 -19.55 12.29
CA GLY A 158 -17.82 -20.20 11.34
C GLY A 158 -18.96 -19.32 10.82
N GLU A 159 -18.97 -18.03 11.16
CA GLU A 159 -19.96 -17.05 10.72
C GLU A 159 -19.46 -16.26 9.49
N GLY A 160 -20.32 -15.42 8.93
CA GLY A 160 -19.96 -14.56 7.79
C GLY A 160 -19.73 -15.34 6.49
N THR A 161 -18.97 -14.71 5.59
CA THR A 161 -18.75 -15.21 4.22
C THR A 161 -17.26 -15.19 3.90
N ALA A 162 -16.78 -16.18 3.16
CA ALA A 162 -15.40 -16.24 2.70
C ALA A 162 -15.32 -16.75 1.26
N ARG A 163 -14.32 -16.25 0.53
CA ARG A 163 -13.87 -16.81 -0.72
C ARG A 163 -12.90 -17.96 -0.45
N TYR A 164 -13.15 -19.11 -1.07
CA TYR A 164 -12.25 -20.26 -1.02
C TYR A 164 -12.21 -20.95 -2.38
N ARG A 165 -11.01 -21.05 -2.97
CA ARG A 165 -10.76 -21.65 -4.30
C ARG A 165 -11.66 -21.12 -5.42
N GLY A 166 -12.01 -19.83 -5.36
CA GLY A 166 -12.83 -19.13 -6.36
C GLY A 166 -14.32 -19.06 -6.02
N ASP A 167 -14.82 -19.86 -5.08
CA ASP A 167 -16.22 -19.86 -4.66
C ASP A 167 -16.43 -18.93 -3.46
N THR A 168 -17.57 -18.24 -3.42
CA THR A 168 -18.08 -17.54 -2.23
C THR A 168 -18.92 -18.53 -1.41
N LEU A 169 -18.53 -18.76 -0.15
CA LEU A 169 -19.13 -19.74 0.76
C LEU A 169 -19.44 -19.11 2.11
N THR A 170 -20.33 -19.74 2.89
CA THR A 170 -20.46 -19.39 4.31
C THR A 170 -19.14 -19.67 5.04
N GLY A 171 -18.86 -18.94 6.12
CA GLY A 171 -17.63 -19.12 6.90
C GLY A 171 -17.41 -20.57 7.35
N ALA A 172 -18.45 -21.20 7.90
CA ALA A 172 -18.43 -22.60 8.30
C ALA A 172 -18.09 -23.56 7.15
N GLU A 173 -18.67 -23.37 5.96
CA GLU A 173 -18.39 -24.21 4.81
C GLU A 173 -16.97 -24.03 4.29
N ALA A 174 -16.49 -22.77 4.21
CA ALA A 174 -15.12 -22.48 3.78
C ALA A 174 -14.09 -23.12 4.72
N MET A 175 -14.27 -22.96 6.02
CA MET A 175 -13.41 -23.53 7.06
C MET A 175 -13.42 -25.07 7.01
N ALA A 176 -14.59 -25.69 6.91
CA ALA A 176 -14.72 -27.14 6.78
C ALA A 176 -14.05 -27.69 5.51
N ARG A 177 -14.23 -27.04 4.35
CA ARG A 177 -13.58 -27.44 3.09
C ARG A 177 -12.07 -27.22 3.08
N ALA A 178 -11.57 -26.31 3.90
CA ALA A 178 -10.14 -26.09 4.12
C ALA A 178 -9.54 -27.00 5.19
N GLY A 179 -10.36 -27.80 5.89
CA GLY A 179 -9.92 -28.65 7.00
C GLY A 179 -9.53 -27.86 8.26
N ILE A 180 -10.06 -26.65 8.43
CA ILE A 180 -9.77 -25.77 9.56
C ILE A 180 -10.93 -25.83 10.55
N PRO A 181 -10.71 -26.23 11.82
CA PRO A 181 -11.74 -26.15 12.84
C PRO A 181 -12.14 -24.70 13.13
N VAL A 182 -13.43 -24.46 13.41
CA VAL A 182 -13.90 -23.16 13.91
C VAL A 182 -13.56 -23.02 15.39
N VAL A 183 -13.33 -21.78 15.83
CA VAL A 183 -12.94 -21.48 17.21
C VAL A 183 -14.16 -21.11 18.04
N ALA A 184 -14.31 -21.74 19.20
CA ALA A 184 -15.20 -21.25 20.26
C ALA A 184 -14.45 -20.24 21.13
N LEU A 185 -14.83 -18.96 21.08
CA LEU A 185 -14.13 -17.88 21.77
C LEU A 185 -14.25 -17.97 23.29
N ARG A 186 -13.19 -17.58 23.98
CA ARG A 186 -13.11 -17.37 25.43
C ARG A 186 -12.95 -15.90 25.77
N ALA A 187 -12.98 -15.58 27.06
CA ALA A 187 -12.80 -14.22 27.57
C ALA A 187 -11.67 -13.47 26.86
N LYS A 188 -11.92 -12.21 26.51
CA LYS A 188 -11.03 -11.31 25.74
C LYS A 188 -10.80 -11.65 24.27
N GLU A 189 -11.01 -12.89 23.81
CA GLU A 189 -10.55 -13.29 22.47
C GLU A 189 -11.29 -12.58 21.33
N GLY A 190 -12.56 -12.21 21.52
CA GLY A 190 -13.31 -11.42 20.54
C GLY A 190 -12.84 -9.96 20.48
N LEU A 191 -12.32 -9.42 21.59
CA LEU A 191 -11.80 -8.05 21.68
C LEU A 191 -10.32 -7.93 21.27
N ALA A 192 -9.48 -8.91 21.63
CA ALA A 192 -8.37 -9.30 20.76
C ALA A 192 -8.96 -9.64 19.36
N LEU A 193 -8.35 -10.20 18.34
CA LEU A 193 -9.00 -10.28 17.00
C LEU A 193 -9.45 -8.94 16.31
N ILE A 194 -10.26 -8.05 16.91
CA ILE A 194 -10.81 -6.84 16.28
C ILE A 194 -10.27 -5.51 16.82
N ASN A 195 -9.68 -5.48 18.01
CA ASN A 195 -9.10 -4.25 18.56
C ASN A 195 -7.64 -4.09 18.10
N GLY A 196 -7.42 -3.27 17.06
CA GLY A 196 -6.10 -2.94 16.52
C GLY A 196 -6.15 -2.34 15.10
N THR A 197 -5.00 -1.91 14.59
CA THR A 197 -4.87 -1.08 13.37
C THR A 197 -4.54 -1.89 12.11
N GLN A 198 -4.88 -3.18 12.10
CA GLN A 198 -4.39 -4.11 11.08
C GLN A 198 -4.93 -3.84 9.67
N VAL A 199 -6.12 -3.24 9.51
CA VAL A 199 -6.70 -2.99 8.18
C VAL A 199 -6.01 -1.81 7.51
N MET A 200 -5.88 -0.68 8.23
CA MET A 200 -5.12 0.46 7.70
C MET A 200 -3.66 0.12 7.46
N THR A 201 -3.04 -0.69 8.34
CA THR A 201 -1.63 -1.11 8.21
C THR A 201 -1.44 -2.11 7.06
N ALA A 202 -2.39 -3.02 6.82
CA ALA A 202 -2.36 -3.93 5.69
C ALA A 202 -2.45 -3.19 4.35
N ILE A 203 -3.42 -2.27 4.22
CA ILE A 203 -3.54 -1.41 3.03
C ILE A 203 -2.28 -0.57 2.86
N GLY A 204 -1.78 0.01 3.95
CA GLY A 204 -0.59 0.86 3.96
C GLY A 204 0.69 0.12 3.58
N SER A 205 0.87 -1.12 4.03
CA SER A 205 2.04 -1.94 3.69
C SER A 205 2.13 -2.18 2.18
N LEU A 206 1.01 -2.56 1.56
CA LEU A 206 0.93 -2.77 0.12
C LEU A 206 1.08 -1.45 -0.65
N ALA A 207 0.48 -0.36 -0.16
CA ALA A 207 0.59 0.96 -0.78
C ALA A 207 2.02 1.51 -0.74
N VAL A 208 2.73 1.37 0.38
CA VAL A 208 4.14 1.79 0.51
C VAL A 208 5.02 1.01 -0.46
N TYR A 209 4.85 -0.32 -0.52
CA TYR A 209 5.58 -1.13 -1.49
C TYR A 209 5.34 -0.65 -2.93
N ASP A 210 4.08 -0.46 -3.28
CA ASP A 210 3.71 -0.06 -4.64
C ASP A 210 4.22 1.33 -5.01
N VAL A 211 4.13 2.31 -4.11
CA VAL A 211 4.65 3.65 -4.34
C VAL A 211 6.18 3.62 -4.47
N SER A 212 6.87 2.69 -3.81
CA SER A 212 8.32 2.51 -4.01
C SER A 212 8.65 2.03 -5.43
N VAL A 213 7.81 1.18 -6.02
CA VAL A 213 7.93 0.78 -7.43
C VAL A 213 7.63 1.98 -8.33
N LEU A 214 6.59 2.76 -8.03
CA LEU A 214 6.25 3.96 -8.81
C LEU A 214 7.33 5.03 -8.74
N ALA A 215 8.02 5.22 -7.61
CA ALA A 215 9.09 6.20 -7.49
C ALA A 215 10.28 5.90 -8.44
N ARG A 216 10.67 4.63 -8.54
CA ARG A 216 11.70 4.17 -9.49
C ARG A 216 11.19 4.23 -10.94
N THR A 217 9.93 3.88 -11.16
CA THR A 217 9.27 4.01 -12.46
C THR A 217 9.18 5.46 -12.92
N ALA A 218 8.98 6.42 -12.00
CA ALA A 218 8.96 7.84 -12.31
C ALA A 218 10.32 8.34 -12.79
N ASP A 219 11.43 7.85 -12.20
CA ASP A 219 12.78 8.15 -12.70
C ASP A 219 12.98 7.58 -14.12
N ILE A 220 12.49 6.37 -14.39
CA ILE A 220 12.48 5.78 -15.74
C ILE A 220 11.71 6.68 -16.70
N ALA A 221 10.46 7.03 -16.38
CA ALA A 221 9.61 7.86 -17.24
C ALA A 221 10.25 9.23 -17.50
N ALA A 222 10.76 9.90 -16.47
CA ALA A 222 11.44 11.19 -16.61
C ALA A 222 12.72 11.10 -17.46
N ALA A 223 13.49 10.04 -17.33
CA ALA A 223 14.69 9.81 -18.15
C ALA A 223 14.29 9.57 -19.62
N MET A 224 13.27 8.74 -19.88
CA MET A 224 12.74 8.52 -21.22
C MET A 224 12.24 9.82 -21.86
N THR A 225 11.47 10.63 -21.12
CA THR A 225 10.99 11.92 -21.63
C THR A 225 12.12 12.92 -21.83
N THR A 226 13.16 12.90 -20.98
CA THR A 226 14.35 13.74 -21.17
C THR A 226 15.02 13.43 -22.50
N GLU A 227 15.17 12.15 -22.86
CA GLU A 227 15.71 11.79 -24.17
C GLU A 227 14.76 12.11 -25.32
N ALA A 228 13.47 11.76 -25.21
CA ALA A 228 12.46 12.06 -26.23
C ALA A 228 12.39 13.55 -26.58
N LEU A 229 12.65 14.43 -25.60
CA LEU A 229 12.65 15.89 -25.77
C LEU A 229 14.05 16.50 -26.00
N ARG A 230 15.09 15.67 -26.18
CA ARG A 230 16.49 16.09 -26.33
C ARG A 230 16.88 17.09 -25.23
N GLY A 231 16.65 16.69 -23.98
CA GLY A 231 16.90 17.46 -22.76
C GLY A 231 18.26 17.18 -22.13
N THR A 232 18.79 18.15 -21.38
CA THR A 232 20.14 18.12 -20.82
C THR A 232 20.23 17.34 -19.51
N ALA A 233 21.33 16.59 -19.36
CA ALA A 233 21.65 15.87 -18.14
C ALA A 233 22.38 16.74 -17.07
N SER A 234 22.73 17.99 -17.38
CA SER A 234 23.48 18.85 -16.44
C SER A 234 22.73 19.11 -15.13
N ALA A 235 21.39 19.06 -15.17
CA ALA A 235 20.53 19.17 -13.99
C ALA A 235 20.69 18.02 -12.99
N PHE A 236 21.25 16.90 -13.44
CA PHE A 236 21.39 15.66 -12.66
C PHE A 236 22.82 15.48 -12.12
N ASP A 237 23.70 16.47 -12.32
CA ASP A 237 25.10 16.42 -11.89
C ASP A 237 25.21 16.14 -10.37
N PRO A 238 25.97 15.12 -9.94
CA PRO A 238 26.06 14.75 -8.53
C PRO A 238 26.45 15.89 -7.59
N ARG A 239 27.21 16.89 -8.07
CA ARG A 239 27.61 18.06 -7.28
C ARG A 239 26.42 18.96 -6.93
N VAL A 240 25.43 19.08 -7.82
CA VAL A 240 24.20 19.85 -7.57
C VAL A 240 23.40 19.21 -6.43
N HIS A 241 23.31 17.88 -6.42
CA HIS A 241 22.56 17.15 -5.39
C HIS A 241 23.35 16.99 -4.09
N ALA A 242 24.69 16.92 -4.15
CA ALA A 242 25.53 16.99 -2.96
C ALA A 242 25.43 18.35 -2.25
N ALA A 243 25.26 19.45 -2.99
CA ALA A 243 25.06 20.78 -2.43
C ALA A 243 23.70 20.95 -1.71
N ARG A 244 22.73 20.05 -1.96
CA ARG A 244 21.43 20.02 -1.27
C ARG A 244 21.09 18.57 -0.87
N PRO A 245 21.60 18.08 0.28
CA PRO A 245 21.80 16.66 0.56
C PRO A 245 20.52 15.93 1.03
N HIS A 246 19.43 16.05 0.28
CA HIS A 246 18.25 15.20 0.46
C HIS A 246 18.53 13.80 -0.15
N PRO A 247 18.41 12.70 0.62
CA PRO A 247 18.74 11.35 0.15
C PRO A 247 17.97 10.95 -1.11
N GLY A 248 16.63 11.12 -1.10
CA GLY A 248 15.79 10.81 -2.24
C GLY A 248 16.15 11.63 -3.49
N GLN A 249 16.52 12.91 -3.31
CA GLN A 249 16.92 13.79 -4.42
C GLN A 249 18.20 13.29 -5.08
N ALA A 250 19.18 12.86 -4.29
CA ALA A 250 20.43 12.34 -4.80
C ALA A 250 20.23 10.96 -5.50
N ALA A 251 19.36 10.11 -4.94
CA ALA A 251 19.01 8.81 -5.53
C ALA A 251 18.37 8.97 -6.92
N SER A 252 17.35 9.83 -7.04
CA SER A 252 16.67 10.08 -8.31
C SER A 252 17.63 10.60 -9.40
N ALA A 253 18.50 11.55 -9.04
CA ALA A 253 19.51 12.06 -9.98
C ALA A 253 20.48 10.98 -10.47
N ARG A 254 20.96 10.11 -9.56
CA ARG A 254 21.83 8.98 -9.92
C ARG A 254 21.11 7.97 -10.82
N ASN A 255 19.87 7.64 -10.51
CA ASN A 255 19.04 6.76 -11.34
C ASN A 255 18.89 7.32 -12.76
N MET A 256 18.52 8.61 -12.90
CA MET A 256 18.35 9.24 -14.21
C MET A 256 19.65 9.27 -15.03
N LEU A 257 20.80 9.59 -14.41
CA LEU A 257 22.10 9.54 -15.09
C LEU A 257 22.46 8.13 -15.57
N ARG A 258 22.24 7.12 -14.71
CA ARG A 258 22.51 5.72 -15.00
C ARG A 258 21.64 5.20 -16.14
N LEU A 259 20.35 5.58 -16.17
CA LEU A 259 19.41 5.19 -17.23
C LEU A 259 19.79 5.74 -18.62
N MET A 260 20.34 6.95 -18.67
CA MET A 260 20.74 7.66 -19.91
C MET A 260 22.22 7.43 -20.30
N GLU A 261 22.91 6.49 -19.66
CA GLU A 261 24.30 6.19 -19.99
C GLU A 261 24.40 5.63 -21.42
N GLY A 262 25.36 6.14 -22.20
CA GLY A 262 25.58 5.73 -23.60
C GLY A 262 24.62 6.32 -24.64
N SER A 263 23.78 7.28 -24.25
CA SER A 263 22.73 7.85 -25.12
C SER A 263 23.25 8.65 -26.31
N ALA A 264 22.99 8.18 -27.55
CA ALA A 264 23.29 8.93 -28.76
C ALA A 264 22.35 10.14 -28.94
N ILE A 265 21.10 10.01 -28.48
CA ILE A 265 20.12 11.11 -28.44
C ILE A 265 20.63 12.26 -27.55
N ARG A 266 21.26 11.92 -26.42
CA ARG A 266 21.85 12.94 -25.55
C ARG A 266 23.03 13.63 -26.21
N GLU A 267 23.92 12.87 -26.82
CA GLU A 267 25.09 13.44 -27.49
C GLU A 267 24.70 14.31 -28.69
N SER A 268 23.62 13.98 -29.42
CA SER A 268 23.19 14.76 -30.60
C SER A 268 22.75 16.19 -30.29
N HIS A 269 22.51 16.54 -29.02
CA HIS A 269 22.04 17.87 -28.62
C HIS A 269 22.96 18.57 -27.60
N ARG A 270 24.17 18.04 -27.37
CA ARG A 270 25.15 18.62 -26.44
C ARG A 270 25.48 20.08 -26.77
N ASP A 271 25.53 20.41 -28.05
CA ASP A 271 25.81 21.77 -28.57
C ASP A 271 24.52 22.52 -28.98
N CYS A 272 23.43 22.32 -28.24
CA CYS A 272 22.16 23.02 -28.48
C CYS A 272 22.16 24.44 -27.88
N SER A 273 21.40 25.36 -28.49
CA SER A 273 21.18 26.72 -27.96
C SER A 273 20.34 26.77 -26.68
N LYS A 274 19.70 25.66 -26.29
CA LYS A 274 18.87 25.58 -25.08
C LYS A 274 19.76 25.62 -23.83
N VAL A 275 19.65 26.71 -23.07
CA VAL A 275 20.45 26.92 -21.84
C VAL A 275 19.96 26.05 -20.67
N GLN A 276 18.65 25.87 -20.54
CA GLN A 276 18.03 25.07 -19.48
C GLN A 276 16.72 24.44 -19.97
N ASP A 277 16.40 23.26 -19.45
CA ASP A 277 15.07 22.67 -19.59
C ASP A 277 14.07 23.25 -18.58
N ALA A 278 12.79 23.06 -18.88
CA ALA A 278 11.70 23.39 -17.96
C ALA A 278 11.72 22.50 -16.72
N TYR A 279 11.04 22.96 -15.67
CA TYR A 279 11.07 22.32 -14.35
C TYR A 279 10.56 20.88 -14.34
N SER A 280 9.60 20.51 -15.18
CA SER A 280 9.10 19.13 -15.23
C SER A 280 10.19 18.10 -15.60
N LEU A 281 11.24 18.53 -16.32
CA LEU A 281 12.44 17.74 -16.60
C LEU A 281 13.56 18.03 -15.59
N ARG A 282 13.90 19.32 -15.44
CA ARG A 282 15.07 19.75 -14.67
C ARG A 282 14.93 19.56 -13.17
N CYS A 283 13.72 19.69 -12.64
CA CYS A 283 13.43 19.55 -11.21
C CYS A 283 12.94 18.14 -10.85
N ALA A 284 12.99 17.17 -11.78
CA ALA A 284 12.56 15.80 -11.52
C ALA A 284 13.25 15.18 -10.28
N PRO A 285 14.58 15.30 -10.07
CA PRO A 285 15.21 14.77 -8.87
C PRO A 285 14.70 15.40 -7.57
N GLN A 286 14.43 16.71 -7.58
CA GLN A 286 13.95 17.42 -6.40
C GLN A 286 12.53 16.97 -6.02
N VAL A 287 11.66 16.76 -7.01
CA VAL A 287 10.26 16.36 -6.79
C VAL A 287 10.15 14.86 -6.50
N HIS A 288 10.78 14.01 -7.31
CA HIS A 288 10.81 12.56 -7.07
C HIS A 288 11.53 12.23 -5.75
N GLY A 289 12.58 12.98 -5.44
CA GLY A 289 13.32 12.84 -4.20
C GLY A 289 12.51 13.20 -2.96
N ALA A 290 11.74 14.29 -3.00
CA ALA A 290 10.84 14.64 -1.91
C ALA A 290 9.77 13.57 -1.69
N ALA A 291 9.23 12.99 -2.77
CA ALA A 291 8.28 11.89 -2.68
C ALA A 291 8.90 10.62 -2.05
N ARG A 292 10.17 10.31 -2.37
CA ARG A 292 10.92 9.20 -1.77
C ARG A 292 11.17 9.41 -0.29
N ASP A 293 11.58 10.60 0.12
CA ASP A 293 11.80 10.92 1.53
C ASP A 293 10.47 10.80 2.34
N ALA A 294 9.35 11.22 1.75
CA ALA A 294 8.02 11.07 2.34
C ALA A 294 7.55 9.61 2.45
N MET A 295 7.79 8.83 1.39
CA MET A 295 7.54 7.39 1.38
C MET A 295 8.38 6.65 2.43
N GLU A 296 9.64 7.04 2.62
CA GLU A 296 10.52 6.44 3.63
C GLU A 296 9.99 6.68 5.05
N TYR A 297 9.48 7.88 5.35
CA TYR A 297 8.76 8.12 6.61
C TYR A 297 7.57 7.17 6.77
N ALA A 298 6.73 7.03 5.73
CA ALA A 298 5.57 6.13 5.78
C ALA A 298 5.98 4.67 5.98
N ARG A 299 7.07 4.22 5.32
CA ARG A 299 7.66 2.88 5.48
C ARG A 299 8.04 2.61 6.93
N GLN A 300 8.77 3.53 7.56
CA GLN A 300 9.20 3.40 8.96
C GLN A 300 8.02 3.34 9.94
N VAL A 301 6.97 4.11 9.71
CA VAL A 301 5.77 4.08 10.55
C VAL A 301 5.04 2.74 10.40
N VAL A 302 4.81 2.29 9.17
CA VAL A 302 4.08 1.04 8.88
C VAL A 302 4.84 -0.19 9.37
N GLU A 303 6.16 -0.25 9.20
CA GLU A 303 6.99 -1.34 9.74
C GLU A 303 7.00 -1.39 11.26
N ARG A 304 6.95 -0.22 11.93
CA ARG A 304 6.82 -0.19 13.39
C ARG A 304 5.44 -0.69 13.82
N GLU A 305 4.39 -0.20 13.16
CA GLU A 305 3.01 -0.54 13.50
C GLU A 305 2.72 -2.05 13.34
N MET A 306 3.17 -2.66 12.25
CA MET A 306 2.92 -4.09 11.99
C MET A 306 3.58 -5.03 13.01
N ASN A 307 4.55 -4.52 13.76
CA ASN A 307 5.30 -5.22 14.81
C ASN A 307 4.96 -4.67 16.22
N SER A 308 3.81 -4.02 16.37
CA SER A 308 3.36 -3.44 17.63
C SER A 308 2.17 -4.20 18.23
N ALA A 309 2.07 -4.18 19.57
CA ALA A 309 0.88 -4.64 20.27
C ALA A 309 -0.19 -3.53 20.28
N THR A 310 -1.06 -3.55 19.28
CA THR A 310 -2.10 -2.53 19.07
C THR A 310 -3.45 -2.87 19.73
N ASP A 311 -3.49 -3.89 20.58
CA ASP A 311 -4.69 -4.37 21.27
C ASP A 311 -4.91 -3.60 22.58
N ASN A 312 -6.11 -3.74 23.17
CA ASN A 312 -6.42 -3.25 24.51
C ASN A 312 -7.47 -4.12 25.23
N PRO A 313 -7.34 -4.37 26.54
CA PRO A 313 -6.19 -4.01 27.37
C PRO A 313 -4.98 -4.89 27.06
N LEU A 314 -3.79 -4.41 27.43
CA LEU A 314 -2.56 -5.18 27.32
C LEU A 314 -2.31 -5.97 28.61
N ILE A 315 -1.81 -7.20 28.42
CA ILE A 315 -1.56 -8.17 29.47
C ILE A 315 -0.05 -8.23 29.72
N PHE A 316 0.38 -8.01 30.96
CA PHE A 316 1.78 -8.09 31.40
C PHE A 316 1.93 -9.16 32.49
N PRO A 317 2.03 -10.45 32.12
CA PRO A 317 2.06 -11.55 33.09
C PRO A 317 3.24 -11.48 34.05
N GLU A 318 4.39 -11.01 33.56
CA GLU A 318 5.62 -10.90 34.36
C GLU A 318 5.47 -9.89 35.52
N ASP A 319 4.71 -8.83 35.29
CA ASP A 319 4.41 -7.79 36.28
C ASP A 319 3.14 -8.10 37.09
N GLY A 320 2.33 -9.06 36.64
CA GLY A 320 1.02 -9.34 37.22
C GLY A 320 -0.02 -8.24 36.94
N ASP A 321 0.13 -7.52 35.82
CA ASP A 321 -0.68 -6.35 35.50
C ASP A 321 -1.53 -6.51 34.24
N VAL A 322 -2.66 -5.80 34.22
CA VAL A 322 -3.48 -5.57 33.03
C VAL A 322 -3.67 -4.08 32.90
N ILE A 323 -3.20 -3.52 31.80
CA ILE A 323 -3.14 -2.08 31.60
C ILE A 323 -4.06 -1.72 30.43
N SER A 324 -5.04 -0.86 30.70
CA SER A 324 -5.83 -0.22 29.66
C SER A 324 -5.11 1.04 29.18
N GLY A 325 -4.84 1.13 27.88
CA GLY A 325 -4.25 2.26 27.18
C GLY A 325 -4.99 2.57 25.88
N GLY A 326 -4.26 3.09 24.89
CA GLY A 326 -4.82 3.55 23.61
C GLY A 326 -4.03 3.11 22.38
N ASN A 327 -3.28 2.00 22.46
CA ASN A 327 -2.42 1.53 21.36
C ASN A 327 -3.19 1.13 20.10
N PHE A 328 -4.52 1.03 20.18
CA PHE A 328 -5.41 0.79 19.05
C PHE A 328 -5.67 2.03 18.19
N HIS A 329 -5.22 3.21 18.62
CA HIS A 329 -5.49 4.47 17.94
C HIS A 329 -4.52 4.66 16.77
N GLY A 330 -5.04 4.58 15.55
CA GLY A 330 -4.25 4.55 14.31
C GLY A 330 -3.69 5.89 13.83
N GLU A 331 -3.50 6.87 14.72
CA GLU A 331 -3.04 8.21 14.36
C GLU A 331 -1.70 8.20 13.60
N PRO A 332 -0.68 7.43 14.02
CA PRO A 332 0.59 7.39 13.32
C PRO A 332 0.43 6.91 11.87
N VAL A 333 -0.36 5.85 11.67
CA VAL A 333 -0.63 5.29 10.34
C VAL A 333 -1.45 6.26 9.50
N ALA A 334 -2.45 6.93 10.08
CA ALA A 334 -3.27 7.91 9.38
C ALA A 334 -2.42 9.05 8.80
N MET A 335 -1.53 9.65 9.61
CA MET A 335 -0.60 10.69 9.17
C MET A 335 0.35 10.17 8.08
N ALA A 336 0.91 8.97 8.25
CA ALA A 336 1.80 8.35 7.28
C ALA A 336 1.11 8.10 5.93
N MET A 337 -0.15 7.64 5.95
CA MET A 337 -0.89 7.34 4.72
C MET A 337 -1.34 8.59 3.97
N ASP A 338 -1.76 9.66 4.68
CA ASP A 338 -2.03 10.93 4.01
C ASP A 338 -0.76 11.51 3.38
N PHE A 339 0.40 11.40 4.06
CA PHE A 339 1.67 11.87 3.51
C PHE A 339 2.12 11.04 2.29
N LEU A 340 1.94 9.72 2.33
CA LEU A 340 2.17 8.83 1.19
C LEU A 340 1.28 9.20 -0.01
N GLY A 341 -0.01 9.47 0.23
CA GLY A 341 -0.94 9.92 -0.79
C GLY A 341 -0.53 11.25 -1.43
N ILE A 342 -0.08 12.22 -0.63
CA ILE A 342 0.45 13.50 -1.14
C ILE A 342 1.70 13.26 -2.00
N ALA A 343 2.64 12.42 -1.54
CA ALA A 343 3.85 12.09 -2.27
C ALA A 343 3.57 11.44 -3.64
N ALA A 344 2.69 10.44 -3.67
CA ALA A 344 2.28 9.77 -4.91
C ALA A 344 1.52 10.72 -5.86
N SER A 345 0.75 11.67 -5.32
CA SER A 345 0.08 12.71 -6.12
C SER A 345 1.08 13.61 -6.84
N GLU A 346 2.18 13.97 -6.18
CA GLU A 346 3.21 14.83 -6.79
C GLU A 346 4.03 14.10 -7.86
N LEU A 347 4.28 12.79 -7.71
CA LEU A 347 4.86 11.97 -8.79
C LEU A 347 3.97 11.98 -10.04
N ALA A 348 2.66 11.81 -9.87
CA ALA A 348 1.70 11.87 -10.96
C ALA A 348 1.62 13.28 -11.58
N SER A 349 1.60 14.31 -10.74
CA SER A 349 1.51 15.72 -11.15
C SER A 349 2.67 16.11 -12.07
N ILE A 350 3.91 15.85 -11.67
CA ILE A 350 5.08 16.20 -12.50
C ILE A 350 5.18 15.31 -13.76
N SER A 351 4.75 14.05 -13.66
CA SER A 351 4.65 13.13 -14.80
C SER A 351 3.70 13.64 -15.88
N GLU A 352 2.50 14.08 -15.49
CA GLU A 352 1.53 14.63 -16.44
C GLU A 352 2.05 15.92 -17.10
N ARG A 353 2.78 16.77 -16.38
CA ARG A 353 3.45 17.94 -16.97
C ARG A 353 4.54 17.57 -17.98
N ARG A 354 5.16 16.40 -17.87
CA ARG A 354 6.09 15.87 -18.89
C ARG A 354 5.32 15.30 -20.09
N THR A 355 4.18 14.65 -19.86
CA THR A 355 3.25 14.23 -20.93
C THR A 355 2.76 15.42 -21.76
N GLU A 356 2.23 16.48 -21.13
CA GLU A 356 1.80 17.72 -21.82
C GLU A 356 2.90 18.27 -22.71
N ARG A 357 4.12 18.33 -22.18
CA ARG A 357 5.27 18.88 -22.86
C ARG A 357 5.69 18.07 -24.09
N MET A 358 5.49 16.75 -24.10
CA MET A 358 5.73 15.89 -25.27
C MET A 358 4.67 16.04 -26.35
N VAL A 359 3.39 16.10 -25.96
CA VAL A 359 2.28 16.19 -26.93
C VAL A 359 2.10 17.60 -27.50
N ASN A 360 2.64 18.63 -26.84
CA ASN A 360 2.52 20.01 -27.26
C ASN A 360 3.60 20.39 -28.30
N PRO A 361 3.24 20.69 -29.56
CA PRO A 361 4.20 20.99 -30.62
C PRO A 361 4.98 22.29 -30.39
N GLN A 362 4.48 23.20 -29.53
CA GLN A 362 5.19 24.43 -29.17
C GLN A 362 6.33 24.17 -28.18
N LEU A 363 6.33 23.00 -27.53
CA LEU A 363 7.24 22.68 -26.43
C LEU A 363 8.17 21.51 -26.72
N SER A 364 7.73 20.54 -27.55
CA SER A 364 8.45 19.28 -27.74
C SER A 364 9.48 19.27 -28.86
N GLY A 365 9.22 20.00 -29.96
CA GLY A 365 9.94 19.78 -31.22
C GLY A 365 9.70 18.40 -31.84
N LEU A 366 8.61 17.74 -31.44
CA LEU A 366 8.07 16.48 -31.98
C LEU A 366 6.77 16.77 -32.76
N PRO A 367 6.25 15.83 -33.57
CA PRO A 367 4.96 16.00 -34.21
C PRO A 367 3.84 16.31 -33.18
N PRO A 368 2.89 17.21 -33.49
CA PRO A 368 1.77 17.52 -32.61
C PRO A 368 1.06 16.26 -32.13
N PHE A 369 0.85 16.12 -30.82
CA PHE A 369 0.22 14.95 -30.20
C PHE A 369 0.88 13.61 -30.54
N LEU A 370 2.16 13.64 -30.94
CA LEU A 370 2.96 12.46 -31.27
C LEU A 370 2.38 11.62 -32.43
N THR A 371 1.78 12.28 -33.42
CA THR A 371 1.32 11.65 -34.68
C THR A 371 1.85 12.38 -35.91
N GLU A 372 2.27 11.62 -36.93
CA GLU A 372 2.76 12.17 -38.21
C GLU A 372 1.62 12.68 -39.12
N HIS A 373 0.40 12.18 -38.90
CA HIS A 373 -0.77 12.44 -39.74
C HIS A 373 -1.84 13.25 -38.98
N GLY A 374 -1.39 14.32 -38.31
CA GLY A 374 -2.24 15.19 -37.51
C GLY A 374 -3.41 15.80 -38.31
N GLY A 375 -4.57 15.91 -37.67
CA GLY A 375 -5.81 16.43 -38.26
C GLY A 375 -6.73 15.32 -38.77
N LEU A 376 -6.17 14.26 -39.36
CA LEU A 376 -6.89 13.00 -39.55
C LEU A 376 -6.77 12.10 -38.32
N ASN A 377 -5.58 12.07 -37.72
CA ASN A 377 -5.30 11.37 -36.47
C ASN A 377 -5.17 12.38 -35.32
N SER A 378 -5.63 11.98 -34.15
CA SER A 378 -5.50 12.74 -32.90
C SER A 378 -4.30 12.29 -32.07
N GLY A 379 -3.72 11.12 -32.37
CA GLY A 379 -2.54 10.59 -31.68
C GLY A 379 -2.78 10.45 -30.18
N MET A 380 -1.85 10.97 -29.38
CA MET A 380 -1.87 10.89 -27.92
C MET A 380 -2.68 12.00 -27.23
N MET A 381 -3.46 12.80 -27.97
CA MET A 381 -4.21 13.94 -27.43
C MET A 381 -5.11 13.54 -26.25
N ILE A 382 -5.94 12.52 -26.42
CA ILE A 382 -6.90 12.11 -25.39
C ILE A 382 -6.22 11.31 -24.27
N ALA A 383 -5.09 10.65 -24.53
CA ALA A 383 -4.29 10.03 -23.48
C ALA A 383 -3.81 11.09 -22.47
N GLN A 384 -3.42 12.28 -22.94
CA GLN A 384 -3.07 13.40 -22.06
C GLN A 384 -4.27 13.90 -21.25
N TYR A 385 -5.50 13.87 -21.79
CA TYR A 385 -6.70 14.24 -21.04
C TYR A 385 -6.97 13.27 -19.89
N THR A 386 -6.81 11.97 -20.15
CA THR A 386 -6.92 10.95 -19.10
C THR A 386 -5.90 11.20 -17.99
N ALA A 387 -4.63 11.45 -18.33
CA ALA A 387 -3.61 11.75 -17.33
C ALA A 387 -3.96 13.02 -16.51
N ALA A 388 -4.40 14.09 -17.17
CA ALA A 388 -4.80 15.34 -16.53
C ALA A 388 -5.99 15.17 -15.57
N ALA A 389 -6.99 14.37 -15.97
CA ALA A 389 -8.16 14.07 -15.13
C ALA A 389 -7.75 13.32 -13.86
N LEU A 390 -6.90 12.29 -13.97
CA LEU A 390 -6.41 11.49 -12.84
C LEU A 390 -5.57 12.33 -11.87
N VAL A 391 -4.72 13.22 -12.38
CA VAL A 391 -3.98 14.18 -11.54
C VAL A 391 -4.93 15.14 -10.84
N SER A 392 -5.99 15.59 -11.51
CA SER A 392 -6.98 16.47 -10.88
C SER A 392 -7.77 15.76 -9.78
N GLU A 393 -8.12 14.49 -9.98
CA GLU A 393 -8.80 13.67 -8.97
C GLU A 393 -7.91 13.45 -7.73
N ASN A 394 -6.61 13.20 -7.94
CA ASN A 394 -5.64 13.07 -6.86
C ASN A 394 -5.59 14.32 -5.95
N LYS A 395 -5.83 15.53 -6.47
CA LYS A 395 -5.86 16.75 -5.65
C LYS A 395 -6.96 16.73 -4.61
N ILE A 396 -8.12 16.16 -4.95
CA ILE A 396 -9.25 16.01 -4.02
C ILE A 396 -8.92 14.91 -3.00
N LEU A 397 -8.40 13.78 -3.49
CA LEU A 397 -8.00 12.66 -2.66
C LEU A 397 -6.83 12.99 -1.72
N ALA A 398 -5.98 13.96 -2.05
CA ALA A 398 -4.84 14.35 -1.22
C ALA A 398 -5.22 15.23 -0.02
N SER A 399 -6.49 15.69 0.09
CA SER A 399 -6.97 16.38 1.30
C SER A 399 -6.86 15.43 2.50
N PRO A 400 -6.13 15.77 3.58
CA PRO A 400 -5.88 14.82 4.68
C PRO A 400 -7.16 14.32 5.34
N ALA A 401 -7.25 13.01 5.59
CA ALA A 401 -8.32 12.42 6.39
C ALA A 401 -8.00 12.51 7.89
N VAL A 402 -6.71 12.50 8.26
CA VAL A 402 -6.26 12.51 9.66
C VAL A 402 -6.61 13.79 10.44
N VAL A 403 -6.97 14.88 9.74
CA VAL A 403 -7.38 16.14 10.39
C VAL A 403 -8.86 16.17 10.75
N ASP A 404 -9.61 15.11 10.44
CA ASP A 404 -11.02 14.98 10.79
C ASP A 404 -11.23 13.95 11.91
N SER A 405 -12.22 14.21 12.76
CA SER A 405 -12.62 13.33 13.85
C SER A 405 -14.06 13.62 14.25
N ILE A 406 -14.88 12.56 14.33
CA ILE A 406 -16.28 12.65 14.74
C ILE A 406 -16.48 11.78 15.98
N PRO A 407 -16.91 12.34 17.13
CA PRO A 407 -17.14 11.57 18.34
C PRO A 407 -18.18 10.45 18.16
N THR A 408 -17.85 9.25 18.62
CA THR A 408 -18.71 8.05 18.58
C THR A 408 -18.97 7.50 19.98
N SER A 409 -19.84 6.48 20.05
CA SER A 409 -20.04 5.69 21.28
C SER A 409 -20.45 6.52 22.50
N GLY A 410 -21.29 7.55 22.30
CA GLY A 410 -21.74 8.44 23.37
C GLY A 410 -20.65 9.34 23.95
N ASN A 411 -19.71 9.79 23.11
CA ASN A 411 -18.49 10.55 23.46
C ASN A 411 -17.47 9.76 24.29
N GLN A 412 -17.57 8.43 24.34
CA GLN A 412 -16.48 7.62 24.90
C GLN A 412 -15.28 7.52 23.93
N GLU A 413 -15.57 7.55 22.63
CA GLU A 413 -14.60 7.63 21.53
C GLU A 413 -14.68 9.04 20.95
N ASP A 414 -14.15 10.02 21.69
CA ASP A 414 -14.29 11.45 21.39
C ASP A 414 -13.24 11.98 20.40
N HIS A 415 -12.18 11.20 20.15
CA HIS A 415 -11.15 11.49 19.15
C HIS A 415 -10.80 10.21 18.36
N VAL A 416 -10.71 10.33 17.03
CA VAL A 416 -10.44 9.21 16.13
C VAL A 416 -9.48 9.59 15.00
N SER A 417 -8.80 8.62 14.38
CA SER A 417 -7.73 8.90 13.40
C SER A 417 -8.16 8.95 11.93
N MET A 418 -9.30 8.32 11.61
CA MET A 418 -9.74 8.09 10.23
C MET A 418 -8.70 7.33 9.36
N GLY A 419 -7.82 6.54 9.99
CA GLY A 419 -6.66 5.93 9.32
C GLY A 419 -6.98 5.00 8.14
N THR A 420 -8.11 4.27 8.17
CA THR A 420 -8.53 3.45 7.01
C THR A 420 -9.00 4.30 5.83
N ILE A 421 -9.51 5.51 6.06
CA ILE A 421 -9.85 6.45 4.99
C ILE A 421 -8.55 6.96 4.36
N ALA A 422 -7.58 7.38 5.16
CA ALA A 422 -6.26 7.79 4.69
C ALA A 422 -5.58 6.67 3.86
N ALA A 423 -5.56 5.43 4.37
CA ALA A 423 -4.95 4.30 3.68
C ALA A 423 -5.64 3.97 2.33
N ARG A 424 -6.97 3.98 2.28
CA ARG A 424 -7.73 3.73 1.04
C ARG A 424 -7.53 4.84 0.01
N LYS A 425 -7.49 6.11 0.44
CA LYS A 425 -7.16 7.24 -0.43
C LYS A 425 -5.76 7.11 -1.01
N ALA A 426 -4.76 6.77 -0.19
CA ALA A 426 -3.40 6.55 -0.65
C ALA A 426 -3.32 5.44 -1.71
N ARG A 427 -4.05 4.33 -1.50
CA ARG A 427 -4.14 3.24 -2.47
C ARG A 427 -4.80 3.66 -3.79
N GLN A 428 -5.86 4.47 -3.74
CA GLN A 428 -6.51 5.02 -4.94
C GLN A 428 -5.58 5.97 -5.71
N ILE A 429 -4.92 6.89 -5.00
CA ILE A 429 -3.94 7.82 -5.59
C ILE A 429 -2.80 7.03 -6.26
N ARG A 430 -2.29 5.97 -5.62
CA ARG A 430 -1.31 5.06 -6.22
C ARG A 430 -1.80 4.46 -7.53
N ALA A 431 -3.07 4.05 -7.62
CA ALA A 431 -3.62 3.48 -8.85
C ALA A 431 -3.69 4.53 -9.97
N ASN A 432 -4.12 5.75 -9.63
CA ASN A 432 -4.14 6.88 -10.54
C ASN A 432 -2.73 7.24 -11.02
N ALA A 433 -1.75 7.30 -10.11
CA ALA A 433 -0.35 7.60 -10.42
C ALA A 433 0.29 6.56 -11.37
N ALA A 434 -0.02 5.27 -11.18
CA ALA A 434 0.45 4.22 -12.09
C ALA A 434 -0.04 4.42 -13.53
N ASN A 435 -1.32 4.80 -13.70
CA ASN A 435 -1.88 5.08 -15.02
C ASN A 435 -1.29 6.34 -15.66
N VAL A 436 -1.04 7.39 -14.87
CA VAL A 436 -0.38 8.62 -15.35
C VAL A 436 1.04 8.33 -15.83
N LEU A 437 1.82 7.57 -15.05
CA LEU A 437 3.16 7.14 -15.45
C LEU A 437 3.13 6.22 -16.69
N ALA A 438 2.16 5.33 -16.79
CA ALA A 438 2.00 4.48 -17.97
C ALA A 438 1.75 5.30 -19.24
N ILE A 439 0.92 6.35 -19.15
CA ILE A 439 0.68 7.28 -20.26
C ILE A 439 1.96 8.05 -20.61
N GLU A 440 2.70 8.55 -19.62
CA GLU A 440 3.98 9.22 -19.86
C GLU A 440 4.96 8.30 -20.59
N ILE A 441 5.13 7.06 -20.12
CA ILE A 441 6.01 6.06 -20.73
C ILE A 441 5.57 5.74 -22.17
N MET A 442 4.26 5.62 -22.42
CA MET A 442 3.72 5.41 -23.76
C MET A 442 4.08 6.56 -24.71
N CYS A 443 3.89 7.80 -24.25
CA CYS A 443 4.25 9.01 -25.00
C CYS A 443 5.77 9.11 -25.21
N ALA A 444 6.57 8.81 -24.19
CA ALA A 444 8.02 8.87 -24.29
C ALA A 444 8.57 7.81 -25.24
N ALA A 445 8.02 6.59 -25.24
CA ALA A 445 8.40 5.56 -26.21
C ALA A 445 8.08 5.99 -27.66
N GLN A 446 6.92 6.62 -27.87
CA GLN A 446 6.56 7.18 -29.18
C GLN A 446 7.50 8.32 -29.58
N GLY A 447 7.87 9.20 -28.63
CA GLY A 447 8.83 10.28 -28.86
C GLY A 447 10.22 9.77 -29.22
N VAL A 448 10.69 8.71 -28.57
CA VAL A 448 11.98 8.05 -28.88
C VAL A 448 11.97 7.45 -30.30
N ASP A 449 10.86 6.85 -30.74
CA ASP A 449 10.77 6.30 -32.11
C ASP A 449 11.02 7.38 -33.18
N PHE A 450 10.51 8.60 -32.97
CA PHE A 450 10.71 9.72 -33.91
C PHE A 450 12.15 10.22 -33.99
N LEU A 451 13.03 9.77 -33.09
CA LEU A 451 14.44 10.16 -33.07
C LEU A 451 15.34 9.13 -33.77
N ALA A 452 14.79 8.02 -34.28
CA ALA A 452 15.54 7.05 -35.05
C ALA A 452 16.29 7.71 -36.24
N PRO A 453 17.53 7.30 -36.55
CA PRO A 453 18.26 6.14 -36.00
C PRO A 453 19.10 6.45 -34.74
N LEU A 454 18.83 7.55 -34.01
CA LEU A 454 19.52 7.81 -32.75
C LEU A 454 19.04 6.83 -31.67
N GLU A 455 20.00 6.16 -31.02
CA GLU A 455 19.71 5.21 -29.96
C GLU A 455 19.68 5.90 -28.58
N PRO A 456 18.70 5.54 -27.72
CA PRO A 456 18.64 6.01 -26.35
C PRO A 456 19.72 5.38 -25.46
N GLY A 457 19.86 5.89 -24.23
CA GLY A 457 20.75 5.28 -23.23
C GLY A 457 20.36 3.83 -22.90
N ALA A 458 21.31 3.03 -22.39
CA ALA A 458 21.14 1.58 -22.24
C ALA A 458 19.90 1.16 -21.43
N GLY A 459 19.61 1.88 -20.34
CA GLY A 459 18.43 1.63 -19.51
C GLY A 459 17.14 1.98 -20.24
N ILE A 460 17.10 3.12 -20.91
CA ILE A 460 15.93 3.55 -21.70
C ILE A 460 15.70 2.63 -22.90
N ALA A 461 16.76 2.19 -23.58
CA ALA A 461 16.66 1.24 -24.69
C ALA A 461 16.02 -0.09 -24.23
N ALA A 462 16.35 -0.57 -23.03
CA ALA A 462 15.76 -1.79 -22.48
C ALA A 462 14.27 -1.61 -22.15
N VAL A 463 13.89 -0.50 -21.52
CA VAL A 463 12.50 -0.18 -21.20
C VAL A 463 11.68 0.03 -22.49
N HIS A 464 12.23 0.77 -23.46
CA HIS A 464 11.60 1.01 -24.76
C HIS A 464 11.29 -0.31 -25.49
N ARG A 465 12.24 -1.26 -25.52
CA ARG A 465 12.00 -2.60 -26.07
C ARG A 465 10.90 -3.36 -25.31
N ALA A 466 10.88 -3.27 -23.98
CA ALA A 466 9.83 -3.91 -23.17
C ALA A 466 8.44 -3.34 -23.47
N VAL A 467 8.33 -2.01 -23.66
CA VAL A 467 7.10 -1.36 -24.10
C VAL A 467 6.71 -1.82 -25.51
N ARG A 468 7.65 -1.78 -26.47
CA ARG A 468 7.39 -2.13 -27.88
C ARG A 468 7.04 -3.61 -28.08
N ALA A 469 7.44 -4.49 -27.17
CA ALA A 469 7.02 -5.89 -27.16
C ALA A 469 5.52 -6.08 -26.83
N LYS A 470 4.85 -5.07 -26.25
CA LYS A 470 3.43 -5.14 -25.84
C LYS A 470 2.55 -4.09 -26.52
N VAL A 471 3.12 -2.94 -26.87
CA VAL A 471 2.44 -1.79 -27.46
C VAL A 471 3.23 -1.31 -28.66
N ALA A 472 2.67 -1.50 -29.86
CA ALA A 472 3.27 -1.07 -31.12
C ALA A 472 3.40 0.46 -31.20
N HIS A 473 4.26 0.94 -32.09
CA HIS A 473 4.28 2.34 -32.53
C HIS A 473 2.88 2.78 -32.97
N LEU A 474 2.53 4.05 -32.77
CA LEU A 474 1.22 4.59 -33.17
C LEU A 474 1.31 5.27 -34.55
N ASP A 475 1.16 4.49 -35.62
CA ASP A 475 1.12 5.03 -37.00
C ASP A 475 -0.23 5.73 -37.30
N HIS A 476 -1.33 5.13 -36.84
CA HIS A 476 -2.70 5.61 -37.01
C HIS A 476 -3.49 5.44 -35.71
N ASP A 477 -4.54 6.24 -35.53
CA ASP A 477 -5.39 6.21 -34.36
C ASP A 477 -5.96 4.79 -34.12
N ARG A 478 -5.88 4.36 -32.87
CA ARG A 478 -6.48 3.12 -32.36
C ARG A 478 -6.97 3.33 -30.94
N VAL A 479 -7.65 2.34 -30.38
CA VAL A 479 -8.15 2.39 -29.01
C VAL A 479 -6.99 2.35 -28.01
N LEU A 480 -6.52 3.52 -27.57
CA LEU A 480 -5.38 3.66 -26.65
C LEU A 480 -5.66 3.12 -25.25
N ALA A 481 -6.93 2.97 -24.84
CA ALA A 481 -7.27 2.42 -23.53
C ALA A 481 -6.66 1.04 -23.29
N THR A 482 -6.59 0.19 -24.33
CA THR A 482 -5.97 -1.14 -24.22
C THR A 482 -4.45 -1.05 -24.04
N ASP A 483 -3.81 -0.09 -24.71
CA ASP A 483 -2.36 0.10 -24.62
C ASP A 483 -1.95 0.70 -23.26
N ILE A 484 -2.76 1.64 -22.74
CA ILE A 484 -2.56 2.22 -21.41
C ILE A 484 -2.66 1.13 -20.33
N VAL A 485 -3.68 0.26 -20.41
CA VAL A 485 -3.82 -0.87 -19.47
C VAL A 485 -2.60 -1.78 -19.53
N ARG A 486 -2.15 -2.17 -20.74
CA ARG A 486 -0.95 -3.01 -20.91
C ARG A 486 0.30 -2.39 -20.28
N ILE A 487 0.54 -1.09 -20.49
CA ILE A 487 1.72 -0.44 -19.89
C ILE A 487 1.55 -0.30 -18.38
N SER A 488 0.34 -0.01 -17.88
CA SER A 488 0.05 0.01 -16.45
C SER A 488 0.33 -1.35 -15.80
N GLU A 489 -0.03 -2.45 -16.46
CA GLU A 489 0.34 -3.82 -16.02
C GLU A 489 1.86 -4.00 -15.94
N LEU A 490 2.62 -3.56 -16.97
CA LEU A 490 4.09 -3.64 -16.97
C LEU A 490 4.77 -2.80 -15.87
N VAL A 491 4.11 -1.72 -15.44
CA VAL A 491 4.55 -0.92 -14.28
C VAL A 491 4.25 -1.69 -12.99
N GLN A 492 3.04 -2.21 -12.86
CA GLN A 492 2.56 -2.86 -11.63
C GLN A 492 3.23 -4.20 -11.36
N ASP A 493 3.54 -4.98 -12.40
CA ASP A 493 4.24 -6.26 -12.29
C ASP A 493 5.77 -6.10 -12.28
N GLU A 494 6.26 -4.87 -12.24
CA GLU A 494 7.68 -4.47 -12.22
C GLU A 494 8.48 -4.87 -13.47
N THR A 495 7.83 -5.24 -14.59
CA THR A 495 8.54 -5.63 -15.82
C THR A 495 9.40 -4.49 -16.35
N LEU A 496 8.91 -3.25 -16.35
CA LEU A 496 9.71 -2.11 -16.81
C LEU A 496 10.91 -1.85 -15.89
N LEU A 497 10.70 -1.96 -14.58
CA LEU A 497 11.76 -1.78 -13.59
C LEU A 497 12.84 -2.85 -13.76
N ARG A 498 12.47 -4.12 -13.83
CA ARG A 498 13.41 -5.23 -14.08
C ARG A 498 14.17 -5.07 -15.39
N ALA A 499 13.50 -4.63 -16.46
CA ALA A 499 14.15 -4.40 -17.75
C ALA A 499 15.25 -3.31 -17.66
N ALA A 500 14.96 -2.21 -16.96
CA ALA A 500 15.97 -1.18 -16.69
C ALA A 500 17.12 -1.74 -15.83
N GLU A 501 16.82 -2.39 -14.70
CA GLU A 501 17.83 -2.85 -13.75
C GLU A 501 18.73 -3.95 -14.31
N GLN A 502 18.21 -4.82 -15.19
CA GLN A 502 19.03 -5.79 -15.92
C GLN A 502 20.04 -5.12 -16.85
N ALA A 503 19.70 -3.95 -17.39
CA ALA A 503 20.57 -3.23 -18.32
C ALA A 503 21.61 -2.36 -17.61
N VAL A 504 21.26 -1.74 -16.48
CA VAL A 504 22.12 -0.71 -15.83
C VAL A 504 22.44 -0.97 -14.35
N GLY A 505 22.00 -2.09 -13.79
CA GLY A 505 22.08 -2.39 -12.36
C GLY A 505 20.91 -1.81 -11.56
N SER A 506 20.81 -2.18 -10.29
CA SER A 506 19.70 -1.78 -9.40
C SER A 506 19.49 -0.27 -9.36
N LEU A 507 18.23 0.15 -9.38
CA LEU A 507 17.85 1.54 -9.16
C LEU A 507 17.57 1.77 -7.67
N GLU A 508 17.99 2.93 -7.17
CA GLU A 508 17.82 3.31 -5.77
C GLU A 508 16.39 3.73 -5.46
#